data_AF-A0A7J7MC55-F1
#
_entry.id   AF-A0A7J7MC55-F1
#
_cell.length_a   1.000
_cell.length_b   1.000
_cell.length_c   1.000
_cell.angle_alpha   90.00
_cell.angle_beta   90.00
_cell.angle_gamma   90.00
#
_symmetry.space_group_name_H-M   'P 1'
#
loop_
_entity.id
_entity.type
_entity.pdbx_description
1 polymer ?
#
loop_
_entity_poly.entity_id
_entity_poly.type
_entity_poly.pdbx_seq_one_letter_code
_entity_poly.pdbx_strand_id
1 'polypeptide(L)'
;MSSLLLLLFSILTFSCIAQSAVPSSKQFKYVFYGGFDGSLQEEGEFYYDIRDVLTTSPFALCHYTTQASLSDPVYVLALRLDTHLVWEVNRKNPVHLNSTLTFGSDGNLVLADPKGNIVWETATGNKDVVGLELFPNGNLVLLDKEGNLVWQSFDYPTDTLLVDQSLRARGPRELVSRRGRYTLAMEAASLDMHYKGDPYFSLETYNSFAGPLEEMRLTAGLTIYEPFLNDLSFNLTTSEKYNYVMEIATPVYNTTFSFLRIEDNGNLKAYSFVENISTWNSWEQPFTLFTSNGSDSECHMPEKCGRFGICQKSKCVACPSPSGLLPWSKKCSSPKLPLCSDGAAVTTNVRYYEIEGVDHFSSAYVYTGNDPITVDNCREKCTSDCKCKGFFYTKDDSKCLITHQLNTLTKVSNSTHVAFIKIGRASVASI
;
A
#
# COMPACT_ATOMS: atom_id res chain seq x y z
N MET A 1 22.20 -83.21 -6.73
CA MET A 1 20.86 -82.58 -6.66
C MET A 1 20.76 -81.94 -5.28
N SER A 2 21.33 -80.76 -5.09
CA SER A 2 20.81 -79.42 -5.45
C SER A 2 19.67 -78.95 -4.54
N SER A 3 19.99 -77.89 -3.78
CA SER A 3 19.10 -76.78 -3.41
C SER A 3 17.97 -77.08 -2.40
N LEU A 4 17.63 -76.22 -1.44
CA LEU A 4 17.80 -74.78 -1.34
C LEU A 4 17.58 -74.38 0.14
N LEU A 5 18.56 -73.74 0.75
CA LEU A 5 18.45 -73.10 2.07
C LEU A 5 17.94 -71.67 1.82
N LEU A 6 16.69 -71.36 2.14
CA LEU A 6 16.14 -70.00 2.06
C LEU A 6 16.01 -69.42 3.47
N LEU A 7 17.07 -68.73 3.90
CA LEU A 7 17.05 -67.78 5.02
C LEU A 7 16.32 -66.50 4.54
N LEU A 8 15.07 -66.35 4.93
CA LEU A 8 14.33 -65.09 4.81
C LEU A 8 14.79 -64.14 5.92
N PHE A 9 15.81 -63.32 5.61
CA PHE A 9 16.11 -62.11 6.39
C PHE A 9 15.02 -61.07 6.09
N SER A 10 14.02 -60.99 6.96
CA SER A 10 13.09 -59.87 7.03
C SER A 10 13.85 -58.65 7.57
N ILE A 11 14.44 -57.85 6.69
CA ILE A 11 14.90 -56.51 7.03
C ILE A 11 13.64 -55.65 7.18
N LEU A 12 13.16 -55.50 8.42
CA LEU A 12 12.23 -54.44 8.79
C LEU A 12 12.98 -53.13 8.64
N THR A 13 12.92 -52.52 7.46
CA THR A 13 13.22 -51.10 7.29
C THR A 13 12.13 -50.32 8.02
N PHE A 14 12.31 -50.13 9.33
CA PHE A 14 11.68 -49.02 10.03
C PHE A 14 12.15 -47.76 9.32
N SER A 15 11.34 -47.30 8.38
CA SER A 15 11.43 -45.94 7.87
C SER A 15 10.95 -45.09 9.03
N CYS A 16 11.84 -44.79 9.98
CA CYS A 16 11.65 -43.62 10.82
C CYS A 16 11.61 -42.46 9.85
N ILE A 17 10.41 -42.04 9.48
CA ILE A 17 10.20 -40.70 8.96
C ILE A 17 10.54 -39.82 10.16
N ALA A 18 11.81 -39.48 10.30
CA ALA A 18 12.27 -38.48 11.25
C ALA A 18 11.65 -37.16 10.75
N GLN A 19 10.47 -36.85 11.28
CA GLN A 19 9.80 -35.61 11.02
C GLN A 19 10.75 -34.50 11.45
N SER A 20 11.11 -33.62 10.52
CA SER A 20 12.01 -32.52 10.83
C SER A 20 11.36 -31.66 11.91
N ALA A 21 12.11 -31.42 12.98
CA ALA A 21 11.66 -30.64 14.12
C ALA A 21 12.69 -29.54 14.38
N VAL A 22 12.21 -28.36 14.77
CA VAL A 22 13.09 -27.24 15.12
C VAL A 22 13.95 -27.65 16.33
N PRO A 23 15.28 -27.53 16.26
CA PRO A 23 16.14 -27.82 17.42
C PRO A 23 15.77 -26.94 18.61
N SER A 24 15.81 -27.48 19.85
CA SER A 24 15.42 -26.71 21.05
C SER A 24 16.21 -25.40 21.24
N SER A 25 17.44 -25.32 20.71
CA SER A 25 18.25 -24.09 20.73
C SER A 25 17.77 -23.00 19.76
N LYS A 26 16.94 -23.35 18.79
CA LYS A 26 16.34 -22.43 17.80
C LYS A 26 14.87 -22.09 18.10
N GLN A 27 14.26 -22.74 19.09
CA GLN A 27 12.89 -22.45 19.53
C GLN A 27 12.89 -21.25 20.48
N PHE A 28 11.79 -20.49 20.51
CA PHE A 28 11.59 -19.45 21.51
C PHE A 28 10.12 -19.23 21.84
N LYS A 29 9.87 -18.70 23.05
CA LYS A 29 8.58 -18.13 23.44
C LYS A 29 8.84 -16.76 24.04
N TYR A 30 8.49 -15.73 23.29
CA TYR A 30 8.58 -14.34 23.71
C TYR A 30 7.21 -13.87 24.19
N VAL A 31 7.15 -13.33 25.40
CA VAL A 31 5.92 -12.76 25.95
C VAL A 31 6.01 -11.25 25.81
N PHE A 32 4.94 -10.64 25.34
CA PHE A 32 4.83 -9.19 25.20
C PHE A 32 4.65 -8.64 26.61
N TYR A 33 5.76 -8.23 27.21
CA TYR A 33 5.80 -7.53 28.48
C TYR A 33 5.84 -6.02 28.25
N GLY A 34 5.36 -5.25 29.23
CA GLY A 34 5.59 -3.82 29.32
C GLY A 34 4.34 -2.97 29.55
N GLY A 35 4.60 -1.73 29.93
CA GLY A 35 3.73 -0.58 29.72
C GLY A 35 4.56 0.47 28.99
N PHE A 36 3.93 1.56 28.56
CA PHE A 36 4.62 2.64 27.86
C PHE A 36 5.81 3.17 28.70
N ASP A 37 7.05 3.02 28.23
CA ASP A 37 8.23 3.45 29.00
C ASP A 37 8.63 4.92 28.77
N GLY A 38 7.90 5.62 27.90
CA GLY A 38 8.15 7.02 27.56
C GLY A 38 9.16 7.23 26.43
N SER A 39 9.81 6.19 25.91
CA SER A 39 10.66 6.27 24.73
C SER A 39 9.82 6.10 23.47
N LEU A 40 9.55 7.23 22.82
CA LEU A 40 8.79 7.27 21.57
C LEU A 40 9.73 7.39 20.38
N GLN A 41 9.54 6.52 19.41
CA GLN A 41 10.05 6.73 18.06
C GLN A 41 8.97 7.44 17.24
N GLU A 42 9.35 8.52 16.56
CA GLU A 42 8.48 9.30 15.69
C GLU A 42 8.60 8.80 14.25
N GLU A 43 7.47 8.51 13.62
CA GLU A 43 7.38 8.19 12.19
C GLU A 43 6.19 8.97 11.60
N GLY A 44 6.46 10.15 11.03
CA GLY A 44 5.42 11.03 10.52
C GLY A 44 4.56 11.62 11.64
N GLU A 45 3.25 11.34 11.65
CA GLU A 45 2.33 11.78 12.73
C GLU A 45 2.19 10.75 13.86
N PHE A 46 2.92 9.63 13.78
CA PHE A 46 2.76 8.50 14.69
C PHE A 46 3.91 8.40 15.68
N TYR A 47 3.56 8.05 16.93
CA TYR A 47 4.49 7.85 18.03
C TYR A 47 4.36 6.42 18.55
N TYR A 48 5.46 5.67 18.53
CA TYR A 48 5.51 4.26 18.92
C TYR A 48 6.46 4.00 20.09
N ASP A 49 6.05 3.12 21.01
CA ASP A 49 6.97 2.40 21.91
C ASP A 49 7.25 1.03 21.26
N ILE A 50 8.51 0.77 20.92
CA ILE A 50 8.96 -0.38 20.12
C ILE A 50 9.87 -1.28 20.96
N ARG A 51 9.63 -2.59 20.89
CA ARG A 51 10.40 -3.62 21.59
C ARG A 51 10.87 -4.71 20.64
N ASP A 52 12.18 -4.85 20.55
CA ASP A 52 12.79 -5.87 19.70
C ASP A 52 12.64 -7.28 20.31
N VAL A 53 12.47 -8.24 19.42
CA VAL A 53 12.41 -9.68 19.69
C VAL A 53 13.63 -10.37 19.07
N LEU A 54 13.90 -10.09 17.79
CA LEU A 54 15.04 -10.62 17.04
C LEU A 54 15.67 -9.48 16.24
N THR A 55 16.99 -9.33 16.30
CA THR A 55 17.70 -8.19 15.70
C THR A 55 18.74 -8.64 14.69
N THR A 56 18.69 -8.08 13.49
CA THR A 56 19.73 -8.16 12.46
C THR A 56 19.92 -6.75 11.92
N SER A 57 20.79 -5.96 12.59
CA SER A 57 20.96 -4.53 12.29
C SER A 57 21.13 -4.25 10.78
N PRO A 58 20.45 -3.24 10.21
CA PRO A 58 19.56 -2.28 10.87
C PRO A 58 18.10 -2.75 11.08
N PHE A 59 17.78 -4.01 10.76
CA PHE A 59 16.44 -4.57 10.91
C PHE A 59 16.20 -5.23 12.27
N ALA A 60 14.94 -5.25 12.71
CA ALA A 60 14.51 -6.06 13.84
C ALA A 60 13.06 -6.52 13.71
N LEU A 61 12.78 -7.76 14.09
CA LEU A 61 11.45 -8.22 14.46
C LEU A 61 11.12 -7.62 15.82
N CYS A 62 10.01 -6.92 15.92
CA CYS A 62 9.63 -6.16 17.10
C CYS A 62 8.11 -6.22 17.31
N HIS A 63 7.67 -5.82 18.50
CA HIS A 63 6.29 -5.41 18.71
C HIS A 63 6.24 -3.95 19.12
N TYR A 64 5.14 -3.28 18.81
CA TYR A 64 4.97 -1.88 19.17
C TYR A 64 3.56 -1.57 19.66
N THR A 65 3.44 -0.52 20.48
CA THR A 65 2.17 0.12 20.85
C THR A 65 2.20 1.60 20.49
N THR A 66 1.02 2.18 20.27
CA THR A 66 0.88 3.60 19.93
C THR A 66 0.53 4.44 21.16
N GLN A 67 0.94 5.71 21.15
CA GLN A 67 0.53 6.69 22.17
C GLN A 67 -1.01 6.86 22.25
N ALA A 68 -1.73 6.65 21.15
CA ALA A 68 -3.20 6.71 21.15
C ALA A 68 -3.85 5.62 22.03
N SER A 69 -3.10 4.58 22.41
CA SER A 69 -3.59 3.43 23.18
C SER A 69 -3.12 3.46 24.64
N LEU A 70 -2.72 4.61 25.19
CA LEU A 70 -2.14 4.70 26.55
C LEU A 70 -3.07 4.19 27.67
N SER A 71 -4.39 4.30 27.50
CA SER A 71 -5.38 3.85 28.50
C SER A 71 -5.60 2.33 28.48
N ASP A 72 -5.39 1.69 27.33
CA ASP A 72 -5.49 0.23 27.13
C ASP A 72 -4.53 -0.16 25.99
N PRO A 73 -3.25 -0.42 26.31
CA PRO A 73 -2.22 -0.65 25.30
C PRO A 73 -2.52 -1.90 24.47
N VAL A 74 -2.44 -1.73 23.16
CA VAL A 74 -2.52 -2.82 22.18
C VAL A 74 -1.23 -2.89 21.38
N TYR A 75 -0.87 -4.10 20.99
CA TYR A 75 0.41 -4.44 20.42
C TYR A 75 0.25 -5.02 19.03
N VAL A 76 1.14 -4.58 18.14
CA VAL A 76 1.26 -5.07 16.76
C VAL A 76 2.66 -5.65 16.57
N LEU A 77 2.72 -6.86 16.01
CA LEU A 77 3.95 -7.50 15.58
C LEU A 77 4.39 -6.91 14.24
N ALA A 78 5.65 -6.50 14.16
CA ALA A 78 6.21 -5.78 13.03
C ALA A 78 7.67 -6.12 12.75
N LEU A 79 8.15 -5.81 11.55
CA LEU A 79 9.57 -5.62 11.26
C LEU A 79 9.84 -4.12 11.17
N ARG A 80 10.92 -3.66 11.79
CA ARG A 80 11.43 -2.30 11.64
C ARG A 80 12.75 -2.29 10.89
N LEU A 81 12.99 -1.23 10.14
CA LEU A 81 14.28 -0.81 9.62
C LEU A 81 14.67 0.47 10.36
N ASP A 82 15.68 0.41 11.22
CA ASP A 82 15.99 1.50 12.15
C ASP A 82 14.69 2.03 12.81
N THR A 83 14.25 3.26 12.57
CA THR A 83 13.04 3.83 13.18
C THR A 83 11.74 3.59 12.40
N HIS A 84 11.77 3.00 11.21
CA HIS A 84 10.59 2.85 10.34
C HIS A 84 9.99 1.45 10.40
N LEU A 85 8.66 1.35 10.53
CA LEU A 85 7.94 0.07 10.49
C LEU A 85 7.69 -0.36 9.05
N VAL A 86 8.37 -1.41 8.57
CA VAL A 86 8.38 -1.81 7.14
C VAL A 86 7.52 -3.03 6.85
N TRP A 87 7.03 -3.73 7.87
CA TRP A 87 6.12 -4.88 7.72
C TRP A 87 5.34 -5.11 9.00
N GLU A 88 4.07 -5.50 8.93
CA GLU A 88 3.20 -5.68 10.10
C GLU A 88 2.08 -6.70 9.84
N VAL A 89 1.71 -7.55 10.80
CA VAL A 89 0.77 -8.67 10.52
C VAL A 89 -0.61 -8.59 11.16
N ASN A 90 -0.74 -7.95 12.33
CA ASN A 90 -1.98 -7.96 13.11
C ASN A 90 -2.56 -6.56 13.33
N ARG A 91 -2.30 -5.60 12.43
CA ARG A 91 -2.83 -4.23 12.51
C ARG A 91 -4.35 -4.16 12.69
N LYS A 92 -5.10 -5.06 12.03
CA LYS A 92 -6.58 -5.13 12.09
C LYS A 92 -7.10 -5.84 13.34
N ASN A 93 -6.26 -6.65 13.99
CA ASN A 93 -6.59 -7.36 15.21
C ASN A 93 -5.40 -7.28 16.21
N PRO A 94 -5.12 -6.07 16.75
CA PRO A 94 -4.05 -5.89 17.72
C PRO A 94 -4.24 -6.79 18.95
N VAL A 95 -3.14 -7.19 19.58
CA VAL A 95 -3.18 -8.05 20.77
C VAL A 95 -2.91 -7.25 22.03
N HIS A 96 -3.23 -7.80 23.21
CA HIS A 96 -3.04 -7.10 24.48
C HIS A 96 -1.75 -7.55 25.20
N LEU A 97 -1.46 -6.91 26.33
CA LEU A 97 -0.37 -7.29 27.22
C LEU A 97 -0.45 -8.79 27.59
N ASN A 98 0.71 -9.45 27.75
CA ASN A 98 0.87 -10.90 27.99
C ASN A 98 0.54 -11.80 26.80
N SER A 99 0.31 -11.24 25.62
CA SER A 99 0.31 -12.00 24.37
C SER A 99 1.68 -12.62 24.11
N THR A 100 1.73 -13.67 23.30
CA THR A 100 2.97 -14.43 23.09
C THR A 100 3.29 -14.61 21.62
N LEU A 101 4.54 -14.40 21.25
CA LEU A 101 5.11 -14.84 19.98
C LEU A 101 5.95 -16.11 20.23
N THR A 102 5.57 -17.21 19.62
CA THR A 102 6.20 -18.52 19.85
C THR A 102 6.68 -19.10 18.53
N PHE A 103 7.92 -19.56 18.50
CA PHE A 103 8.45 -20.43 17.43
C PHE A 103 8.76 -21.80 18.04
N GLY A 104 7.89 -22.77 17.75
CA GLY A 104 7.85 -24.07 18.42
C GLY A 104 8.61 -25.19 17.70
N SER A 105 8.62 -26.37 18.28
CA SER A 105 9.24 -27.58 17.70
C SER A 105 8.63 -27.99 16.36
N ASP A 106 7.38 -27.63 16.12
CA ASP A 106 6.62 -27.92 14.89
C ASP A 106 7.01 -27.00 13.72
N GLY A 107 7.82 -25.97 13.95
CA GLY A 107 8.26 -25.08 12.89
C GLY A 107 7.26 -23.99 12.52
N ASN A 108 6.27 -23.73 13.37
CA ASN A 108 5.30 -22.66 13.18
C ASN A 108 5.67 -21.43 14.01
N LEU A 109 5.60 -20.24 13.41
CA LEU A 109 5.72 -18.97 14.14
C LEU A 109 4.31 -18.46 14.41
N VAL A 110 3.95 -18.35 15.70
CA VAL A 110 2.58 -18.11 16.15
C VAL A 110 2.51 -16.90 17.08
N LEU A 111 1.66 -15.94 16.75
CA LEU A 111 1.22 -14.87 17.64
C LEU A 111 -0.12 -15.26 18.27
N ALA A 112 -0.14 -15.37 19.59
CA ALA A 112 -1.34 -15.72 20.36
C ALA A 112 -1.70 -14.62 21.37
N ASP A 113 -3.00 -14.43 21.58
CA ASP A 113 -3.54 -13.51 22.60
C ASP A 113 -3.27 -14.05 24.03
N PRO A 114 -3.58 -13.28 25.10
CA PRO A 114 -3.31 -13.72 26.47
C PRO A 114 -4.13 -14.95 26.91
N LYS A 115 -5.19 -15.30 26.17
CA LYS A 115 -6.01 -16.49 26.41
C LYS A 115 -5.48 -17.71 25.63
N GLY A 116 -4.45 -17.54 24.81
CA GLY A 116 -3.86 -18.57 23.97
C GLY A 116 -4.56 -18.76 22.61
N ASN A 117 -5.46 -17.86 22.22
CA ASN A 117 -6.06 -17.91 20.88
C ASN A 117 -5.05 -17.43 19.84
N ILE A 118 -4.93 -18.16 18.74
CA ILE A 118 -4.07 -17.78 17.62
C ILE A 118 -4.67 -16.54 16.94
N VAL A 119 -3.89 -15.46 16.88
CA VAL A 119 -4.25 -14.20 16.20
C VAL A 119 -3.61 -14.14 14.82
N TRP A 120 -2.38 -14.66 14.70
CA TRP A 120 -1.66 -14.78 13.43
C TRP A 120 -0.65 -15.92 13.50
N GLU A 121 -0.39 -16.57 12.37
CA GLU A 121 0.63 -17.61 12.25
C GLU A 121 1.20 -17.70 10.82
N THR A 122 2.36 -18.30 10.66
CA THR A 122 2.96 -18.60 9.34
C THR A 122 2.34 -19.81 8.66
N ALA A 123 1.50 -20.58 9.37
CA ALA A 123 0.87 -21.81 8.92
C ALA A 123 1.90 -22.83 8.36
N THR A 124 3.04 -22.95 9.04
CA THR A 124 4.17 -23.80 8.65
C THR A 124 4.37 -25.03 9.55
N GLY A 125 3.44 -25.27 10.49
CA GLY A 125 3.47 -26.42 11.39
C GLY A 125 3.64 -27.73 10.63
N ASN A 126 4.66 -28.50 11.01
CA ASN A 126 5.05 -29.78 10.43
C ASN A 126 5.41 -29.74 8.92
N LYS A 127 5.84 -28.59 8.39
CA LYS A 127 6.35 -28.43 7.01
C LYS A 127 7.88 -28.47 6.95
N ASP A 128 8.48 -29.35 7.74
CA ASP A 128 9.92 -29.62 7.82
C ASP A 128 10.83 -28.41 8.14
N VAL A 129 10.28 -27.33 8.68
CA VAL A 129 11.04 -26.15 9.12
C VAL A 129 11.98 -26.51 10.27
N VAL A 130 13.24 -26.06 10.17
CA VAL A 130 14.28 -26.23 11.20
C VAL A 130 14.83 -24.92 11.75
N GLY A 131 14.47 -23.78 11.16
CA GLY A 131 15.03 -22.49 11.54
C GLY A 131 14.17 -21.31 11.12
N LEU A 132 14.34 -20.23 11.87
CA LEU A 132 13.80 -18.90 11.61
C LEU A 132 14.99 -17.94 11.58
N GLU A 133 15.10 -17.15 10.51
CA GLU A 133 16.19 -16.20 10.32
C GLU A 133 15.66 -14.86 9.81
N LEU A 134 16.21 -13.75 10.31
CA LEU A 134 15.99 -12.42 9.76
C LEU A 134 17.22 -12.06 8.91
N PHE A 135 17.06 -12.07 7.60
CA PHE A 135 18.13 -11.76 6.65
C PHE A 135 18.51 -10.28 6.68
N PRO A 136 19.75 -9.92 6.26
CA PRO A 136 20.22 -8.54 6.26
C PRO A 136 19.42 -7.57 5.40
N ASN A 137 18.62 -8.05 4.44
CA ASN A 137 17.72 -7.23 3.62
C ASN A 137 16.31 -7.08 4.25
N GLY A 138 16.12 -7.53 5.49
CA GLY A 138 14.85 -7.44 6.21
C GLY A 138 13.88 -8.58 5.91
N ASN A 139 14.25 -9.57 5.09
CA ASN A 139 13.40 -10.72 4.84
C ASN A 139 13.43 -11.68 6.04
N LEU A 140 12.28 -11.87 6.70
CA LEU A 140 12.11 -12.87 7.76
C LEU A 140 11.73 -14.19 7.11
N VAL A 141 12.56 -15.22 7.27
CA VAL A 141 12.43 -16.49 6.56
C VAL A 141 12.32 -17.68 7.52
N LEU A 142 11.59 -18.70 7.10
CA LEU A 142 11.60 -20.03 7.68
C LEU A 142 12.22 -21.00 6.68
N LEU A 143 13.20 -21.80 7.15
CA LEU A 143 14.03 -22.66 6.32
C LEU A 143 13.87 -24.12 6.69
N ASP A 144 13.93 -25.00 5.68
CA ASP A 144 14.07 -26.45 5.88
C ASP A 144 15.54 -26.84 6.14
N LYS A 145 15.80 -28.13 6.35
CA LYS A 145 17.13 -28.67 6.64
C LYS A 145 18.11 -28.58 5.47
N GLU A 146 17.59 -28.47 4.24
CA GLU A 146 18.37 -28.24 3.03
C GLU A 146 18.68 -26.75 2.81
N GLY A 147 18.08 -25.85 3.60
CA GLY A 147 18.21 -24.40 3.47
C GLY A 147 17.25 -23.79 2.44
N ASN A 148 16.23 -24.52 2.00
CA ASN A 148 15.19 -23.97 1.12
C ASN A 148 14.19 -23.13 1.93
N LEU A 149 13.64 -22.11 1.28
CA LEU A 149 12.58 -21.27 1.82
C LEU A 149 11.27 -22.05 1.93
N VAL A 150 10.75 -22.17 3.15
CA VAL A 150 9.40 -22.72 3.43
C VAL A 150 8.38 -21.57 3.55
N TRP A 151 8.80 -20.44 4.11
CA TRP A 151 7.99 -19.23 4.26
C TRP A 151 8.90 -18.00 4.30
N GLN A 152 8.41 -16.84 3.84
CA GLN A 152 9.12 -15.57 3.93
C GLN A 152 8.16 -14.38 4.08
N SER A 153 8.58 -13.33 4.79
CA SER A 153 7.77 -12.10 4.95
C SER A 153 7.59 -11.35 3.64
N PHE A 154 8.54 -11.48 2.71
CA PHE A 154 8.49 -10.82 1.41
C PHE A 154 7.27 -11.21 0.55
N ASP A 155 6.68 -12.38 0.79
CA ASP A 155 5.47 -12.83 0.08
C ASP A 155 4.17 -12.24 0.68
N TYR A 156 4.27 -11.45 1.76
CA TYR A 156 3.16 -10.81 2.46
C TYR A 156 3.43 -9.32 2.69
N PRO A 157 3.63 -8.50 1.64
CA PRO A 157 3.90 -7.07 1.80
C PRO A 157 2.73 -6.36 2.50
N THR A 158 3.01 -5.16 2.99
CA THR A 158 2.00 -4.30 3.60
C THR A 158 1.87 -2.97 2.86
N ASP A 159 2.20 -1.84 3.48
CA ASP A 159 2.27 -0.53 2.83
C ASP A 159 3.64 -0.27 2.18
N THR A 160 4.61 -1.14 2.45
CA THR A 160 6.02 -0.95 2.15
C THR A 160 6.57 -2.10 1.28
N LEU A 161 7.42 -1.75 0.31
CA LEU A 161 8.22 -2.66 -0.51
C LEU A 161 9.71 -2.40 -0.24
N LEU A 162 10.41 -3.40 0.27
CA LEU A 162 11.84 -3.33 0.56
C LEU A 162 12.68 -3.60 -0.69
N VAL A 163 13.94 -3.17 -0.69
CA VAL A 163 14.93 -3.60 -1.69
C VAL A 163 15.00 -5.14 -1.71
N ASP A 164 15.12 -5.72 -2.90
CA ASP A 164 15.02 -7.15 -3.24
C ASP A 164 13.63 -7.78 -3.10
N GLN A 165 12.64 -7.06 -2.53
CA GLN A 165 11.27 -7.51 -2.51
C GLN A 165 10.59 -7.26 -3.87
N SER A 166 9.59 -8.07 -4.21
CA SER A 166 8.92 -7.97 -5.51
C SER A 166 7.41 -8.09 -5.41
N LEU A 167 6.72 -7.33 -6.25
CA LEU A 167 5.33 -7.62 -6.63
C LEU A 167 5.35 -8.54 -7.85
N ARG A 168 4.43 -9.50 -7.92
CA ARG A 168 4.40 -10.58 -8.92
C ARG A 168 2.99 -10.82 -9.41
N ALA A 169 2.85 -11.15 -10.70
CA ALA A 169 1.56 -11.48 -11.31
C ALA A 169 0.95 -12.74 -10.65
N ARG A 170 1.83 -13.65 -10.21
CA ARG A 170 1.50 -14.84 -9.41
C ARG A 170 2.13 -14.69 -8.03
N GLY A 171 1.43 -14.04 -7.11
CA GLY A 171 1.89 -13.85 -5.72
C GLY A 171 1.42 -12.52 -5.13
N PRO A 172 2.22 -11.88 -4.27
CA PRO A 172 1.90 -10.55 -3.76
C PRO A 172 1.89 -9.55 -4.92
N ARG A 173 0.79 -8.83 -5.12
CA ARG A 173 0.61 -7.95 -6.28
C ARG A 173 0.40 -6.48 -5.93
N GLU A 174 0.24 -6.18 -4.64
CA GLU A 174 -0.15 -4.86 -4.20
C GLU A 174 0.45 -4.48 -2.84
N LEU A 175 0.62 -3.18 -2.64
CA LEU A 175 0.85 -2.55 -1.35
C LEU A 175 -0.41 -1.82 -0.93
N VAL A 176 -0.75 -1.89 0.35
CA VAL A 176 -1.95 -1.26 0.91
C VAL A 176 -1.54 -0.32 2.02
N SER A 177 -1.87 0.97 1.87
CA SER A 177 -1.63 2.00 2.89
C SER A 177 -2.12 1.58 4.27
N ARG A 178 -1.51 2.11 5.34
CA ARG A 178 -1.78 1.74 6.74
C ARG A 178 -3.27 1.75 7.11
N ARG A 179 -4.06 2.71 6.62
CA ARG A 179 -5.53 2.78 6.82
C ARG A 179 -6.37 2.06 5.77
N GLY A 180 -5.76 1.41 4.79
CA GLY A 180 -6.43 0.61 3.76
C GLY A 180 -7.25 1.40 2.76
N ARG A 181 -6.95 2.69 2.57
CA ARG A 181 -7.71 3.58 1.65
C ARG A 181 -7.07 3.70 0.28
N TYR A 182 -5.75 3.57 0.24
CA TYR A 182 -4.93 3.65 -0.95
C TYR A 182 -4.18 2.34 -1.18
N THR A 183 -4.06 1.95 -2.44
CA THR A 183 -3.35 0.75 -2.88
C THR A 183 -2.44 1.09 -4.04
N LEU A 184 -1.22 0.56 -4.06
CA LEU A 184 -0.35 0.49 -5.23
C LEU A 184 -0.43 -0.93 -5.76
N ALA A 185 -0.91 -1.14 -6.98
CA ALA A 185 -1.13 -2.47 -7.55
C ALA A 185 -0.37 -2.62 -8.87
N MET A 186 0.32 -3.75 -9.03
CA MET A 186 0.92 -4.14 -10.29
C MET A 186 -0.15 -4.76 -11.18
N GLU A 187 -0.38 -4.15 -12.33
CA GLU A 187 -1.26 -4.63 -13.38
C GLU A 187 -0.45 -5.20 -14.54
N ALA A 188 -1.13 -5.80 -15.53
CA ALA A 188 -0.47 -6.49 -16.64
C ALA A 188 0.44 -5.57 -17.48
N ALA A 189 0.17 -4.25 -17.51
CA ALA A 189 0.89 -3.29 -18.35
C ALA A 189 1.22 -1.96 -17.64
N SER A 190 0.93 -1.86 -16.34
CA SER A 190 1.07 -0.62 -15.59
C SER A 190 1.22 -0.86 -14.10
N LEU A 191 1.64 0.18 -13.41
CA LEU A 191 1.59 0.26 -11.95
C LEU A 191 0.54 1.30 -11.56
N ASP A 192 -0.54 0.83 -10.95
CA ASP A 192 -1.74 1.63 -10.75
C ASP A 192 -1.94 1.96 -9.26
N MET A 193 -2.18 3.22 -8.96
CA MET A 193 -2.61 3.65 -7.64
C MET A 193 -4.12 3.80 -7.59
N HIS A 194 -4.71 3.21 -6.56
CA HIS A 194 -6.15 3.18 -6.36
C HIS A 194 -6.53 3.86 -5.06
N TYR A 195 -7.66 4.56 -5.05
CA TYR A 195 -8.30 5.11 -3.86
C TYR A 195 -9.67 4.47 -3.69
N LYS A 196 -9.81 3.64 -2.66
CA LYS A 196 -11.03 2.85 -2.39
C LYS A 196 -11.50 2.02 -3.61
N GLY A 197 -10.55 1.50 -4.38
CA GLY A 197 -10.81 0.68 -5.56
C GLY A 197 -10.92 1.46 -6.88
N ASP A 198 -11.02 2.79 -6.85
CA ASP A 198 -11.03 3.61 -8.07
C ASP A 198 -9.59 4.03 -8.44
N PRO A 199 -9.12 3.83 -9.68
CA PRO A 199 -7.78 4.26 -10.09
C PRO A 199 -7.69 5.78 -10.12
N TYR A 200 -6.56 6.33 -9.68
CA TYR A 200 -6.32 7.78 -9.71
C TYR A 200 -4.98 8.19 -10.29
N PHE A 201 -4.06 7.25 -10.43
CA PHE A 201 -2.78 7.44 -11.07
C PHE A 201 -2.37 6.10 -11.68
N SER A 202 -1.81 6.14 -12.89
CA SER A 202 -1.27 4.97 -13.55
C SER A 202 0.08 5.36 -14.13
N LEU A 203 1.10 4.63 -13.73
CA LEU A 203 2.41 4.71 -14.36
C LEU A 203 2.43 3.67 -15.47
N GLU A 204 2.15 4.12 -16.69
CA GLU A 204 2.36 3.31 -17.88
C GLU A 204 3.85 2.98 -17.97
N THR A 205 4.19 1.71 -18.06
CA THR A 205 5.60 1.28 -18.13
C THR A 205 6.22 1.51 -19.53
N TYR A 206 5.57 2.33 -20.37
CA TYR A 206 5.84 2.70 -21.78
C TYR A 206 7.06 2.02 -22.45
N ASN A 207 6.77 0.96 -23.21
CA ASN A 207 7.40 0.54 -24.47
C ASN A 207 6.93 -0.87 -24.76
N SER A 208 5.87 -1.03 -25.58
CA SER A 208 5.53 -2.27 -26.31
C SER A 208 6.10 -3.54 -25.67
N PHE A 209 5.67 -3.85 -24.44
CA PHE A 209 6.21 -5.00 -23.74
C PHE A 209 5.81 -6.22 -24.54
N ALA A 210 6.83 -6.98 -24.88
CA ALA A 210 6.76 -8.37 -25.25
C ALA A 210 6.07 -9.15 -24.12
N GLY A 211 4.73 -9.03 -24.05
CA GLY A 211 3.86 -9.66 -23.06
C GLY A 211 3.66 -8.91 -21.74
N PRO A 212 2.72 -9.38 -20.89
CA PRO A 212 2.38 -8.79 -19.59
C PRO A 212 3.54 -8.81 -18.58
N LEU A 213 3.50 -7.87 -17.62
CA LEU A 213 4.37 -7.84 -16.45
C LEU A 213 4.17 -9.08 -15.58
N GLU A 214 5.27 -9.74 -15.22
CA GLU A 214 5.29 -10.93 -14.35
C GLU A 214 5.89 -10.62 -12.98
N GLU A 215 6.91 -9.74 -12.92
CA GLU A 215 7.57 -9.34 -11.68
C GLU A 215 8.04 -7.88 -11.75
N MET A 216 7.82 -7.14 -10.65
CA MET A 216 8.39 -5.84 -10.37
C MET A 216 9.19 -5.95 -9.08
N ARG A 217 10.52 -5.87 -9.17
CA ARG A 217 11.42 -5.92 -8.02
C ARG A 217 12.00 -4.54 -7.73
N LEU A 218 11.95 -4.10 -6.48
CA LEU A 218 12.70 -2.91 -6.05
C LEU A 218 14.17 -3.29 -5.93
N THR A 219 15.04 -2.57 -6.63
CA THR A 219 16.48 -2.83 -6.67
C THR A 219 17.26 -1.60 -6.25
N ALA A 220 18.39 -1.84 -5.61
CA ALA A 220 19.36 -0.82 -5.22
C ALA A 220 20.72 -1.16 -5.80
N GLY A 221 21.47 -0.15 -6.20
CA GLY A 221 22.82 -0.35 -6.75
C GLY A 221 23.45 0.95 -7.21
N LEU A 222 24.30 0.83 -8.22
CA LEU A 222 24.87 1.96 -8.94
C LEU A 222 24.21 2.04 -10.32
N THR A 223 23.94 3.26 -10.79
CA THR A 223 23.38 3.43 -12.13
C THR A 223 24.36 2.93 -13.20
N ILE A 224 23.81 2.34 -14.26
CA ILE A 224 24.57 1.83 -15.41
C ILE A 224 25.09 2.96 -16.32
N TYR A 225 24.47 4.15 -16.26
CA TYR A 225 24.81 5.28 -17.12
C TYR A 225 25.92 6.15 -16.51
N GLU A 226 25.90 6.33 -15.20
CA GLU A 226 26.87 7.11 -14.42
C GLU A 226 27.37 6.30 -13.20
N PRO A 227 28.38 5.43 -13.35
CA PRO A 227 28.71 4.35 -12.41
C PRO A 227 29.17 4.77 -10.99
N PHE A 228 29.06 6.06 -10.66
CA PHE A 228 29.35 6.63 -9.35
C PHE A 228 28.10 7.16 -8.63
N LEU A 229 26.93 7.16 -9.28
CA LEU A 229 25.68 7.56 -8.64
C LEU A 229 24.94 6.33 -8.11
N ASN A 230 24.39 6.45 -6.90
CA ASN A 230 23.49 5.43 -6.38
C ASN A 230 22.19 5.46 -7.16
N ASP A 231 21.61 4.29 -7.33
CA ASP A 231 20.36 4.07 -8.04
C ASP A 231 19.37 3.36 -7.11
N LEU A 232 18.12 3.82 -7.17
CA LEU A 232 16.96 3.11 -6.67
C LEU A 232 16.00 2.97 -7.85
N SER A 233 15.72 1.73 -8.23
CA SER A 233 14.99 1.44 -9.46
C SER A 233 14.04 0.26 -9.30
N PHE A 234 13.10 0.13 -10.23
CA PHE A 234 12.38 -1.12 -10.44
C PHE A 234 13.03 -1.91 -11.56
N ASN A 235 13.30 -3.19 -11.30
CA ASN A 235 13.54 -4.17 -12.33
C ASN A 235 12.22 -4.86 -12.70
N LEU A 236 11.76 -4.62 -13.92
CA LEU A 236 10.50 -5.11 -14.47
C LEU A 236 10.77 -6.29 -15.40
N THR A 237 10.23 -7.46 -15.06
CA THR A 237 10.32 -8.67 -15.88
C THR A 237 8.97 -8.98 -16.53
N THR A 238 8.97 -9.25 -17.84
CA THR A 238 7.75 -9.65 -18.59
C THR A 238 7.63 -11.15 -18.78
N SER A 239 6.45 -11.61 -19.23
CA SER A 239 6.22 -13.00 -19.61
C SER A 239 7.12 -13.49 -20.75
N GLU A 240 7.55 -12.62 -21.66
CA GLU A 240 8.53 -12.98 -22.71
C GLU A 240 9.99 -12.83 -22.23
N LYS A 241 10.19 -12.67 -20.92
CA LYS A 241 11.50 -12.62 -20.23
C LYS A 241 12.37 -11.42 -20.63
N TYR A 242 11.75 -10.34 -21.08
CA TYR A 242 12.44 -9.07 -21.20
C TYR A 242 12.53 -8.40 -19.84
N ASN A 243 13.68 -7.78 -19.56
CA ASN A 243 13.96 -7.06 -18.34
C ASN A 243 14.14 -5.58 -18.66
N TYR A 244 13.44 -4.73 -17.92
CA TYR A 244 13.51 -3.27 -18.06
C TYR A 244 13.83 -2.67 -16.70
N VAL A 245 14.67 -1.64 -16.71
CA VAL A 245 15.00 -0.89 -15.50
C VAL A 245 14.29 0.45 -15.58
N MET A 246 13.49 0.74 -14.55
CA MET A 246 12.84 2.03 -14.36
C MET A 246 13.48 2.70 -13.15
N GLU A 247 14.26 3.75 -13.41
CA GLU A 247 14.86 4.58 -12.36
C GLU A 247 13.76 5.32 -11.58
N ILE A 248 13.80 5.23 -10.25
CA ILE A 248 12.88 5.93 -9.34
C ILE A 248 13.58 7.19 -8.79
N ALA A 249 14.83 7.03 -8.37
CA ALA A 249 15.63 8.13 -7.84
C ALA A 249 17.12 7.79 -7.90
N THR A 250 17.94 8.85 -7.79
CA THR A 250 19.40 8.78 -7.66
C THR A 250 19.84 9.36 -6.31
N PRO A 251 19.77 8.58 -5.20
CA PRO A 251 20.02 9.11 -3.86
C PRO A 251 21.50 9.46 -3.64
N VAL A 252 21.76 10.36 -2.69
CA VAL A 252 23.13 10.81 -2.39
C VAL A 252 23.94 9.67 -1.76
N TYR A 253 23.30 8.87 -0.92
CA TYR A 253 23.93 7.80 -0.16
C TYR A 253 23.57 6.41 -0.70
N ASN A 254 24.26 5.39 -0.16
CA ASN A 254 24.03 4.00 -0.49
C ASN A 254 22.55 3.62 -0.33
N THR A 255 21.98 3.03 -1.38
CA THR A 255 20.56 2.69 -1.46
C THR A 255 20.19 1.31 -0.93
N THR A 256 21.16 0.54 -0.41
CA THR A 256 20.95 -0.83 0.10
C THR A 256 19.79 -0.91 1.10
N PHE A 257 19.71 0.06 2.02
CA PHE A 257 18.64 0.13 3.03
C PHE A 257 17.57 1.14 2.63
N SER A 258 17.02 0.96 1.43
CA SER A 258 15.90 1.76 0.94
C SER A 258 14.60 0.97 0.93
N PHE A 259 13.49 1.69 0.97
CA PHE A 259 12.18 1.13 0.73
C PHE A 259 11.28 2.12 0.04
N LEU A 260 10.26 1.60 -0.63
CA LEU A 260 9.16 2.35 -1.22
C LEU A 260 7.91 2.14 -0.37
N ARG A 261 7.14 3.21 -0.11
CA ARG A 261 5.92 3.13 0.69
C ARG A 261 4.77 3.92 0.08
N ILE A 262 3.58 3.33 0.12
CA ILE A 262 2.34 4.06 -0.12
C ILE A 262 1.80 4.66 1.19
N GLU A 263 1.83 5.99 1.25
CA GLU A 263 1.47 6.75 2.43
C GLU A 263 -0.04 6.80 2.68
N ASP A 264 -0.44 7.10 3.92
CA ASP A 264 -1.86 7.20 4.33
C ASP A 264 -2.63 8.36 3.67
N ASN A 265 -1.90 9.30 3.05
CA ASN A 265 -2.45 10.39 2.24
C ASN A 265 -2.57 10.02 0.75
N GLY A 266 -2.08 8.86 0.33
CA GLY A 266 -2.09 8.40 -1.06
C GLY A 266 -0.89 8.85 -1.89
N ASN A 267 0.18 9.35 -1.28
CA ASN A 267 1.42 9.62 -1.99
C ASN A 267 2.33 8.39 -1.98
N LEU A 268 3.15 8.24 -3.02
CA LEU A 268 4.17 7.20 -3.11
C LEU A 268 5.53 7.84 -2.82
N LYS A 269 6.28 7.25 -1.89
CA LYS A 269 7.56 7.80 -1.45
C LYS A 269 8.62 6.73 -1.35
N ALA A 270 9.87 7.13 -1.56
CA ALA A 270 11.01 6.29 -1.19
C ALA A 270 11.77 6.94 -0.04
N TYR A 271 12.35 6.08 0.80
CA TYR A 271 13.16 6.42 1.95
C TYR A 271 14.44 5.60 1.89
N SER A 272 15.57 6.22 2.21
CA SER A 272 16.89 5.57 2.23
C SER A 272 17.56 5.83 3.56
N PHE A 273 17.89 4.74 4.27
CA PHE A 273 18.63 4.81 5.53
C PHE A 273 20.12 5.04 5.25
N VAL A 274 20.69 6.04 5.92
CA VAL A 274 22.07 6.43 5.78
C VAL A 274 22.86 5.99 7.01
N GLU A 275 23.67 4.95 6.82
CA GLU A 275 24.53 4.45 7.88
C GLU A 275 25.60 5.46 8.30
N ASN A 276 25.96 5.44 9.58
CA ASN A 276 27.14 6.15 10.13
C ASN A 276 27.10 7.69 10.05
N ILE A 277 25.95 8.31 9.82
CA ILE A 277 25.76 9.74 10.06
C ILE A 277 25.25 9.93 11.50
N SER A 278 26.14 10.40 12.37
CA SER A 278 25.78 10.77 13.73
C SER A 278 24.99 12.08 13.70
N THR A 279 23.74 12.00 14.16
CA THR A 279 22.80 13.07 14.55
C THR A 279 21.69 13.46 13.53
N TRP A 280 20.45 13.14 13.93
CA TRP A 280 19.13 13.68 13.55
C TRP A 280 18.62 13.47 12.11
N ASN A 281 19.49 13.24 11.12
CA ASN A 281 19.09 12.98 9.72
C ASN A 281 19.71 11.69 9.17
N SER A 282 19.44 10.55 9.81
CA SER A 282 19.86 9.22 9.32
C SER A 282 19.03 8.71 8.13
N TRP A 283 18.14 9.56 7.61
CA TRP A 283 17.18 9.21 6.57
C TRP A 283 17.14 10.29 5.49
N GLU A 284 17.24 9.85 4.25
CA GLU A 284 16.93 10.63 3.07
C GLU A 284 15.57 10.20 2.52
N GLN A 285 14.81 11.13 1.93
CA GLN A 285 13.57 10.83 1.21
C GLN A 285 13.79 11.17 -0.29
N PRO A 286 14.49 10.31 -1.04
CA PRO A 286 14.96 10.65 -2.38
C PRO A 286 13.84 10.72 -3.43
N PHE A 287 12.67 10.16 -3.14
CA PHE A 287 11.53 10.16 -4.06
C PHE A 287 10.23 10.56 -3.37
N THR A 288 9.44 11.35 -4.07
CA THR A 288 8.03 11.59 -3.76
C THR A 288 7.31 11.80 -5.08
N LEU A 289 6.30 10.98 -5.36
CA LEU A 289 5.59 11.00 -6.63
C LEU A 289 4.86 12.34 -6.84
N PHE A 290 3.97 12.70 -5.92
CA PHE A 290 3.23 13.96 -6.02
C PHE A 290 3.93 15.06 -5.21
N THR A 291 4.38 16.12 -5.88
CA THR A 291 5.04 17.25 -5.22
C THR A 291 4.46 18.59 -5.66
N SER A 292 4.85 19.68 -4.99
CA SER A 292 4.38 21.02 -5.36
C SER A 292 5.01 21.55 -6.65
N ASN A 293 6.21 21.06 -6.98
CA ASN A 293 7.06 21.59 -8.05
C ASN A 293 7.46 20.52 -9.08
N GLY A 294 7.01 19.28 -8.93
CA GLY A 294 7.34 18.16 -9.82
C GLY A 294 6.40 18.03 -11.02
N SER A 295 6.59 16.97 -11.80
CA SER A 295 5.76 16.60 -12.95
C SER A 295 4.31 16.38 -12.53
N ASP A 296 4.12 15.66 -11.43
CA ASP A 296 2.83 15.28 -10.90
C ASP A 296 2.50 16.14 -9.68
N SER A 297 1.47 16.96 -9.83
CA SER A 297 1.03 17.88 -8.78
C SER A 297 0.32 17.12 -7.65
N GLU A 298 0.52 17.55 -6.40
CA GLU A 298 -0.30 17.11 -5.27
C GLU A 298 -1.81 17.33 -5.48
N CYS A 299 -2.23 18.18 -6.42
CA CYS A 299 -3.64 18.34 -6.78
C CYS A 299 -4.25 17.09 -7.44
N HIS A 300 -3.43 16.17 -7.96
CA HIS A 300 -3.89 14.87 -8.48
C HIS A 300 -4.10 13.83 -7.38
N MET A 301 -3.76 14.15 -6.13
CA MET A 301 -4.08 13.26 -5.01
C MET A 301 -5.56 13.38 -4.62
N PRO A 302 -6.27 12.25 -4.37
CA PRO A 302 -7.69 12.26 -4.10
C PRO A 302 -8.11 13.23 -3.00
N GLU A 303 -7.45 13.21 -1.84
CA GLU A 303 -7.87 13.98 -0.67
C GLU A 303 -7.00 15.21 -0.34
N LYS A 304 -6.16 15.71 -1.26
CA LYS A 304 -5.30 16.89 -1.00
C LYS A 304 -6.07 18.08 -0.43
N CYS A 305 -7.26 18.37 -0.97
CA CYS A 305 -8.12 19.44 -0.49
C CYS A 305 -9.42 18.95 0.18
N GLY A 306 -9.35 17.75 0.77
CA GLY A 306 -10.45 17.12 1.47
C GLY A 306 -11.48 16.51 0.53
N ARG A 307 -12.75 16.57 0.91
CA ARG A 307 -13.83 15.84 0.23
C ARG A 307 -14.47 16.58 -0.95
N PHE A 308 -14.16 17.87 -1.13
CA PHE A 308 -14.73 18.69 -2.21
C PHE A 308 -14.03 20.06 -2.40
N GLY A 309 -12.70 20.12 -2.31
CA GLY A 309 -11.96 21.39 -2.41
C GLY A 309 -11.30 21.60 -3.76
N ILE A 310 -11.18 22.85 -4.22
CA ILE A 310 -10.39 23.20 -5.41
C ILE A 310 -8.92 23.34 -5.00
N CYS A 311 -8.06 22.62 -5.70
CA CYS A 311 -6.62 22.66 -5.57
C CYS A 311 -5.98 23.42 -6.74
N GLN A 312 -5.05 24.32 -6.45
CA GLN A 312 -4.25 25.03 -7.44
C GLN A 312 -2.84 25.22 -6.90
N LYS A 313 -1.82 24.86 -7.70
CA LYS A 313 -0.40 24.93 -7.29
C LYS A 313 -0.17 24.26 -5.94
N SER A 314 -0.75 23.07 -5.77
CA SER A 314 -0.73 22.27 -4.54
C SER A 314 -1.27 22.96 -3.28
N LYS A 315 -2.08 24.00 -3.44
CA LYS A 315 -2.77 24.73 -2.36
C LYS A 315 -4.28 24.61 -2.52
N CYS A 316 -4.99 24.52 -1.40
CA CYS A 316 -6.44 24.52 -1.39
C CYS A 316 -6.97 25.95 -1.39
N VAL A 317 -7.58 26.35 -2.51
CA VAL A 317 -7.88 27.76 -2.78
C VAL A 317 -9.35 28.11 -2.64
N ALA A 318 -10.25 27.13 -2.83
CA ALA A 318 -11.68 27.38 -2.75
C ALA A 318 -12.49 26.13 -2.36
N CYS A 319 -13.70 26.36 -1.88
CA CYS A 319 -14.74 25.37 -1.68
C CYS A 319 -15.93 25.69 -2.60
N PRO A 320 -16.30 24.82 -3.54
CA PRO A 320 -17.44 25.09 -4.42
C PRO A 320 -18.78 25.01 -3.69
N SER A 321 -19.72 25.87 -4.11
CA SER A 321 -21.11 25.86 -3.64
C SER A 321 -22.06 26.26 -4.78
N PRO A 322 -23.37 26.02 -4.65
CA PRO A 322 -24.36 26.51 -5.61
C PRO A 322 -24.35 28.04 -5.78
N SER A 323 -23.87 28.78 -4.78
CA SER A 323 -23.78 30.25 -4.81
C SER A 323 -22.42 30.76 -5.31
N GLY A 324 -21.56 29.86 -5.80
CA GLY A 324 -20.20 30.18 -6.26
C GLY A 324 -19.11 29.62 -5.34
N LEU A 325 -17.91 30.18 -5.44
CA LEU A 325 -16.72 29.72 -4.72
C LEU A 325 -16.59 30.42 -3.37
N LEU A 326 -16.55 29.62 -2.30
CA LEU A 326 -16.29 30.07 -0.93
C LEU A 326 -14.82 29.89 -0.59
N PRO A 327 -14.28 30.61 0.42
CA PRO A 327 -12.96 30.34 0.96
C PRO A 327 -12.84 28.88 1.43
N TRP A 328 -11.70 28.24 1.12
CA TRP A 328 -11.48 26.87 1.55
C TRP A 328 -11.37 26.75 3.08
N SER A 329 -11.88 25.65 3.62
CA SER A 329 -11.64 25.23 4.99
C SER A 329 -11.70 23.70 5.09
N LYS A 330 -11.20 23.13 6.19
CA LYS A 330 -11.32 21.68 6.47
C LYS A 330 -12.78 21.18 6.52
N LYS A 331 -13.76 22.07 6.66
CA LYS A 331 -15.21 21.76 6.65
C LYS A 331 -15.78 21.70 5.22
N CYS A 332 -14.99 22.02 4.20
CA CYS A 332 -15.41 21.96 2.82
C CYS A 332 -15.88 20.55 2.45
N SER A 333 -17.12 20.45 2.01
CA SER A 333 -17.78 19.18 1.75
C SER A 333 -18.73 19.30 0.57
N SER A 334 -18.89 18.19 -0.15
CA SER A 334 -19.82 18.12 -1.26
C SER A 334 -21.27 18.18 -0.75
N PRO A 335 -22.19 18.71 -1.56
CA PRO A 335 -23.62 18.67 -1.25
C PRO A 335 -24.09 17.25 -0.95
N LYS A 336 -25.11 17.13 -0.09
CA LYS A 336 -25.78 15.85 0.12
C LYS A 336 -26.48 15.43 -1.16
N LEU A 337 -26.32 14.16 -1.53
CA LEU A 337 -27.03 13.57 -2.66
C LEU A 337 -28.55 13.64 -2.43
N PRO A 338 -29.35 13.86 -3.49
CA PRO A 338 -30.80 13.71 -3.39
C PRO A 338 -31.18 12.28 -3.02
N LEU A 339 -32.31 12.12 -2.32
CA LEU A 339 -32.84 10.79 -1.99
C LEU A 339 -33.17 10.03 -3.28
N CYS A 340 -32.64 8.82 -3.40
CA CYS A 340 -33.10 7.84 -4.36
C CYS A 340 -34.24 7.03 -3.75
N SER A 341 -35.34 6.86 -4.47
CA SER A 341 -36.38 5.89 -4.08
C SER A 341 -35.89 4.49 -4.42
N ASP A 342 -36.19 3.50 -3.57
CA ASP A 342 -35.79 2.10 -3.73
C ASP A 342 -36.17 1.56 -5.12
N GLY A 343 -35.18 1.47 -6.01
CA GLY A 343 -35.29 0.77 -7.30
C GLY A 343 -35.87 1.56 -8.48
N ALA A 344 -36.15 2.87 -8.36
CA ALA A 344 -36.65 3.68 -9.48
C ALA A 344 -35.81 4.96 -9.69
N ALA A 345 -35.52 5.26 -10.96
CA ALA A 345 -34.77 6.44 -11.39
C ALA A 345 -35.26 7.73 -10.71
N VAL A 346 -34.33 8.52 -10.17
CA VAL A 346 -34.63 9.85 -9.60
C VAL A 346 -35.06 10.78 -10.74
N THR A 347 -36.35 10.88 -11.00
CA THR A 347 -36.83 11.55 -12.22
C THR A 347 -37.39 12.95 -12.02
N THR A 348 -37.56 13.49 -10.80
CA THR A 348 -38.31 14.76 -10.69
C THR A 348 -37.64 15.92 -9.95
N ASN A 349 -36.51 15.75 -9.25
CA ASN A 349 -35.93 16.85 -8.44
C ASN A 349 -34.39 16.92 -8.36
N VAL A 350 -33.68 16.46 -9.41
CA VAL A 350 -32.21 16.61 -9.51
C VAL A 350 -31.87 17.91 -10.24
N ARG A 351 -30.87 18.63 -9.73
CA ARG A 351 -30.25 19.77 -10.44
C ARG A 351 -28.74 19.61 -10.44
N TYR A 352 -28.11 20.36 -11.34
CA TYR A 352 -26.66 20.49 -11.39
C TYR A 352 -26.29 21.96 -11.33
N TYR A 353 -25.21 22.28 -10.63
CA TYR A 353 -24.52 23.56 -10.80
C TYR A 353 -23.14 23.30 -11.39
N GLU A 354 -22.65 24.30 -12.11
CA GLU A 354 -21.44 24.21 -12.91
C GLU A 354 -20.27 24.87 -12.19
N ILE A 355 -19.09 24.29 -12.39
CA ILE A 355 -17.82 24.88 -11.96
C ILE A 355 -16.91 24.83 -13.17
N GLU A 356 -16.51 25.99 -13.67
CA GLU A 356 -15.65 26.09 -14.85
C GLU A 356 -14.16 26.09 -14.51
N GLY A 357 -13.37 25.56 -15.45
CA GLY A 357 -11.92 25.45 -15.36
C GLY A 357 -11.49 24.57 -14.20
N VAL A 358 -12.11 23.40 -14.06
CA VAL A 358 -11.73 22.38 -13.07
C VAL A 358 -11.79 20.98 -13.69
N ASP A 359 -10.86 20.14 -13.28
CA ASP A 359 -10.82 18.71 -13.56
C ASP A 359 -10.97 17.88 -12.27
N HIS A 360 -11.27 16.61 -12.44
CA HIS A 360 -11.18 15.63 -11.36
C HIS A 360 -9.71 15.29 -11.12
N PHE A 361 -9.36 14.93 -9.88
CA PHE A 361 -7.98 14.58 -9.53
C PHE A 361 -7.41 13.43 -10.37
N SER A 362 -8.25 12.50 -10.86
CA SER A 362 -7.82 11.37 -11.69
C SER A 362 -7.97 11.59 -13.20
N SER A 363 -8.51 12.74 -13.63
CA SER A 363 -8.77 13.03 -15.04
C SER A 363 -7.53 12.80 -15.92
N ALA A 364 -6.34 13.17 -15.45
CA ALA A 364 -5.10 13.03 -16.21
C ALA A 364 -4.76 11.58 -16.60
N TYR A 365 -5.33 10.58 -15.91
CA TYR A 365 -4.96 9.17 -16.06
C TYR A 365 -6.14 8.26 -16.48
N VAL A 366 -7.38 8.63 -16.16
CA VAL A 366 -8.57 7.77 -16.37
C VAL A 366 -9.25 8.00 -17.73
N TYR A 367 -8.88 9.03 -18.50
CA TYR A 367 -9.56 9.41 -19.75
C TYR A 367 -9.26 8.53 -20.97
N THR A 368 -8.64 7.36 -20.82
CA THR A 368 -8.30 6.49 -21.95
C THR A 368 -9.53 5.69 -22.43
N GLY A 369 -10.04 6.03 -23.62
CA GLY A 369 -10.83 5.09 -24.44
C GLY A 369 -12.36 5.21 -24.46
N ASN A 370 -12.97 6.28 -23.96
CA ASN A 370 -14.42 6.49 -24.16
C ASN A 370 -14.72 7.25 -25.46
N ASP A 371 -15.69 6.76 -26.23
CA ASP A 371 -16.22 7.49 -27.39
C ASP A 371 -16.76 8.86 -26.99
N PRO A 372 -16.65 9.88 -27.86
CA PRO A 372 -17.26 11.19 -27.64
C PRO A 372 -18.74 11.07 -27.25
N ILE A 373 -19.13 11.74 -26.18
CA ILE A 373 -20.49 11.72 -25.65
C ILE A 373 -20.96 13.15 -25.41
N THR A 374 -22.23 13.43 -25.71
CA THR A 374 -22.81 14.74 -25.44
C THR A 374 -22.93 14.99 -23.92
N VAL A 375 -22.86 16.26 -23.52
CA VAL A 375 -23.04 16.67 -22.13
C VAL A 375 -24.38 16.19 -21.55
N ASP A 376 -25.44 16.18 -22.34
CA ASP A 376 -26.77 15.73 -21.90
C ASP A 376 -26.81 14.22 -21.66
N ASN A 377 -26.22 13.42 -22.56
CA ASN A 377 -26.14 11.97 -22.34
C ASN A 377 -25.26 11.62 -21.12
N CYS A 378 -24.17 12.36 -20.90
CA CYS A 378 -23.35 12.22 -19.69
C CYS A 378 -24.14 12.58 -18.42
N ARG A 379 -24.94 13.65 -18.48
CA ARG A 379 -25.84 14.07 -17.41
C ARG A 379 -26.91 13.03 -17.11
N GLU A 380 -27.51 12.44 -18.14
CA GLU A 380 -28.51 11.37 -17.99
C GLU A 380 -27.91 10.13 -17.30
N LYS A 381 -26.72 9.69 -17.72
CA LYS A 381 -25.98 8.59 -17.05
C LYS A 381 -25.81 8.88 -15.56
N CYS A 382 -25.27 10.05 -15.20
CA CYS A 382 -25.11 10.43 -13.79
C CYS A 382 -26.45 10.61 -13.05
N THR A 383 -27.50 11.08 -13.73
CA THR A 383 -28.81 11.27 -13.11
C THR A 383 -29.42 9.93 -12.73
N SER A 384 -29.33 8.94 -13.62
CA SER A 384 -29.81 7.57 -13.43
C SER A 384 -29.06 6.80 -12.35
N ASP A 385 -27.79 7.15 -12.09
CA ASP A 385 -26.97 6.56 -11.04
C ASP A 385 -27.16 7.27 -9.69
N CYS A 386 -27.72 6.53 -8.73
CA CYS A 386 -27.95 7.00 -7.36
C CYS A 386 -26.69 7.31 -6.56
N LYS A 387 -25.55 6.71 -6.91
CA LYS A 387 -24.26 6.94 -6.26
C LYS A 387 -23.49 8.08 -6.93
N CYS A 388 -23.85 8.47 -8.15
CA CYS A 388 -23.18 9.55 -8.86
C CYS A 388 -23.35 10.89 -8.14
N LYS A 389 -22.23 11.51 -7.78
CA LYS A 389 -22.16 12.84 -7.14
C LYS A 389 -22.04 13.99 -8.13
N GLY A 390 -21.69 13.68 -9.36
CA GLY A 390 -21.46 14.66 -10.41
C GLY A 390 -20.62 14.05 -11.51
N PHE A 391 -20.31 14.87 -12.51
CA PHE A 391 -19.46 14.47 -13.60
C PHE A 391 -18.57 15.62 -14.05
N PHE A 392 -17.43 15.28 -14.63
CA PHE A 392 -16.50 16.21 -15.26
C PHE A 392 -16.61 16.06 -16.76
N TYR A 393 -16.57 17.17 -17.48
CA TYR A 393 -16.77 17.20 -18.91
C TYR A 393 -15.79 18.15 -19.58
N THR A 394 -15.10 17.67 -20.60
CA THR A 394 -14.22 18.48 -21.45
C THR A 394 -14.97 18.77 -22.75
N LYS A 395 -15.38 20.03 -22.95
CA LYS A 395 -16.25 20.39 -24.09
C LYS A 395 -15.58 20.17 -25.45
N ASP A 396 -14.27 20.43 -25.54
CA ASP A 396 -13.53 20.34 -26.80
C ASP A 396 -13.45 18.90 -27.33
N ASP A 397 -13.23 17.94 -26.43
CA ASP A 397 -13.10 16.52 -26.78
C ASP A 397 -14.41 15.73 -26.61
N SER A 398 -15.46 16.35 -26.07
CA SER A 398 -16.71 15.69 -25.67
C SER A 398 -16.48 14.47 -24.77
N LYS A 399 -15.53 14.58 -23.84
CA LYS A 399 -15.19 13.54 -22.87
C LYS A 399 -15.94 13.74 -21.56
N CYS A 400 -16.40 12.64 -20.97
CA CYS A 400 -17.23 12.61 -19.76
C CYS A 400 -16.63 11.64 -18.75
N LEU A 401 -16.49 12.10 -17.50
CA LEU A 401 -16.15 11.27 -16.34
C LEU A 401 -17.23 11.42 -15.27
N ILE A 402 -18.10 10.43 -15.15
CA ILE A 402 -19.02 10.33 -14.00
C ILE A 402 -18.25 9.86 -12.77
N THR A 403 -18.59 10.38 -11.59
CA THR A 403 -17.89 9.98 -10.36
C THR A 403 -18.81 9.83 -9.16
N HIS A 404 -18.48 8.86 -8.31
CA HIS A 404 -19.10 8.64 -7.01
C HIS A 404 -18.38 9.41 -5.89
N GLN A 405 -17.20 9.96 -6.20
CA GLN A 405 -16.27 10.59 -5.27
C GLN A 405 -15.65 11.84 -5.89
N LEU A 406 -16.18 13.03 -5.53
CA LEU A 406 -15.70 14.30 -6.09
C LEU A 406 -14.30 14.67 -5.59
N ASN A 407 -14.07 14.50 -4.29
CA ASN A 407 -12.85 14.84 -3.55
C ASN A 407 -12.12 16.11 -4.06
N THR A 408 -10.83 16.03 -4.39
CA THR A 408 -10.07 17.19 -4.87
C THR A 408 -10.43 17.51 -6.32
N LEU A 409 -10.69 18.79 -6.59
CA LEU A 409 -10.89 19.33 -7.93
C LEU A 409 -9.62 20.09 -8.34
N THR A 410 -9.01 19.71 -9.45
CA THR A 410 -7.79 20.36 -9.95
C THR A 410 -8.16 21.61 -10.74
N LYS A 411 -7.64 22.78 -10.38
CA LYS A 411 -7.85 24.01 -11.14
C LYS A 411 -7.06 23.95 -12.46
N VAL A 412 -7.75 24.12 -13.58
CA VAL A 412 -7.16 24.26 -14.91
C VAL A 412 -7.44 25.63 -15.50
N SER A 413 -6.58 26.08 -16.41
CA SER A 413 -6.73 27.37 -17.10
C SER A 413 -7.82 27.34 -18.17
N ASN A 414 -8.07 26.17 -18.77
CA ASN A 414 -9.05 26.00 -19.83
C ASN A 414 -10.48 25.94 -19.26
N SER A 415 -11.32 26.94 -19.58
CA SER A 415 -12.70 27.01 -19.13
C SER A 415 -13.63 25.97 -19.78
N THR A 416 -13.16 25.27 -20.82
CA THR A 416 -13.94 24.19 -21.46
C THR A 416 -14.00 22.92 -20.62
N HIS A 417 -13.16 22.81 -19.58
CA HIS A 417 -13.23 21.78 -18.55
C HIS A 417 -14.20 22.20 -17.47
N VAL A 418 -15.30 21.47 -17.31
CA VAL A 418 -16.40 21.85 -16.44
C VAL A 418 -16.81 20.68 -15.55
N ALA A 419 -16.96 20.92 -14.26
CA ALA A 419 -17.60 19.99 -13.34
C ALA A 419 -19.08 20.34 -13.16
N PHE A 420 -19.94 19.32 -13.28
CA PHE A 420 -21.37 19.41 -13.03
C PHE A 420 -21.70 18.64 -11.75
N ILE A 421 -22.11 19.36 -10.71
CA ILE A 421 -22.27 18.78 -9.36
C ILE A 421 -23.74 18.50 -9.08
N LYS A 422 -24.06 17.24 -8.77
CA LYS A 422 -25.43 16.77 -8.54
C LYS A 422 -25.92 17.28 -7.19
N ILE A 423 -27.07 17.94 -7.18
CA ILE A 423 -27.75 18.42 -5.97
C ILE A 423 -29.24 18.06 -5.98
N GLY A 424 -29.81 17.89 -4.79
CA GLY A 424 -31.26 17.85 -4.62
C GLY A 424 -31.85 19.26 -4.57
N ARG A 425 -33.09 19.43 -5.02
CA ARG A 425 -33.85 20.65 -4.76
C ARG A 425 -34.12 20.72 -3.25
N ALA A 426 -33.48 21.66 -2.54
CA ALA A 426 -33.91 21.98 -1.18
C ALA A 426 -35.39 22.38 -1.25
N SER A 427 -36.23 21.78 -0.41
CA SER A 427 -37.53 22.37 -0.08
C SER A 427 -37.24 23.78 0.37
N VAL A 428 -37.65 24.75 -0.44
CA VAL A 428 -37.56 26.18 -0.11
C VAL A 428 -38.26 26.32 1.24
N ALA A 429 -37.48 26.49 2.31
CA ALA A 429 -38.04 27.02 3.54
C ALA A 429 -38.42 28.46 3.20
N SER A 430 -39.69 28.65 2.88
CA SER A 430 -40.31 29.96 2.80
C SER A 430 -39.98 30.71 4.08
N ILE A 431 -39.32 31.86 3.92
CA ILE A 431 -39.10 32.83 5.00
C ILE A 431 -40.45 33.35 5.47
#